data_AF-A0A7K8R463-F1
#
_entry.id   AF-A0A7K8R463-F1
#
_cell.length_a   1.000
_cell.length_b   1.000
_cell.length_c   1.000
_cell.angle_alpha   90.00
_cell.angle_beta   90.00
_cell.angle_gamma   90.00
#
_symmetry.space_group_name_H-M   'P 1'
#
loop_
_entity.id
_entity.type
_entity.pdbx_description
1 polymer ?
#
loop_
_entity_poly.entity_id
_entity_poly.type
_entity_poly.pdbx_seq_one_letter_code
_entity_poly.pdbx_strand_id
1 'polypeptide(L)'
;LKGLKTTSTFVLEQPRCVFDKYSNADIWLVVALEQTAATFNNSVEPGTPESAYQRFPASVPAYMTLNATLANYPCPKRAGDITVLRVGSETSCVHDMARYTCNGPLPGPGPYQVKFLALEGSEPVAETHWSEPIELRTAKSPNSISTTDGRHSAGMIALTTILSILFAILLAGLVAMFVFWGSDSCGGSSTFSKPEAVTVRRYNTHHVYDQPAARL
;
A
#
# COMPACT_ATOMS: atom_id res chain seq x y z
N LEU A 1 -6.94 -11.67 -10.10
CA LEU A 1 -6.53 -11.21 -8.75
C LEU A 1 -5.84 -12.35 -8.01
N LYS A 2 -4.60 -12.16 -7.52
CA LYS A 2 -3.97 -13.11 -6.59
C LYS A 2 -4.28 -12.62 -5.17
N GLY A 3 -5.18 -13.31 -4.47
CA GLY A 3 -5.42 -13.05 -3.04
C GLY A 3 -4.21 -13.49 -2.20
N LEU A 4 -3.76 -12.64 -1.27
CA LEU A 4 -2.66 -12.91 -0.34
C LEU A 4 -3.18 -13.21 1.08
N LYS A 5 -2.34 -13.96 1.80
CA LYS A 5 -2.54 -14.61 3.11
C LYS A 5 -3.20 -13.69 4.15
N THR A 6 -4.25 -14.15 4.83
CA THR A 6 -4.85 -13.44 5.97
C THR A 6 -4.23 -13.93 7.27
N THR A 7 -3.42 -13.08 7.90
CA THR A 7 -2.83 -13.30 9.24
C THR A 7 -3.82 -13.12 10.39
N SER A 8 -5.03 -12.66 10.08
CA SER A 8 -5.97 -12.12 11.06
C SER A 8 -7.36 -12.78 11.01
N THR A 9 -7.57 -13.78 10.17
CA THR A 9 -8.85 -14.47 10.05
C THR A 9 -8.69 -15.95 9.80
N PHE A 10 -9.60 -16.76 10.34
CA PHE A 10 -9.80 -18.16 9.97
C PHE A 10 -11.29 -18.43 9.70
N VAL A 11 -11.59 -19.61 9.17
CA VAL A 11 -12.96 -20.07 8.89
C VAL A 11 -13.25 -21.33 9.70
N LEU A 12 -14.48 -21.42 10.18
CA LEU A 12 -15.04 -22.57 10.87
C LEU A 12 -16.23 -23.11 10.11
N GLU A 13 -16.60 -24.35 10.40
CA GLU A 13 -17.95 -24.82 10.10
C GLU A 13 -18.95 -24.15 11.06
N GLN A 14 -20.17 -23.94 10.57
CA GLN A 14 -21.26 -23.45 11.42
C GLN A 14 -21.74 -24.59 12.33
N PRO A 15 -22.17 -24.31 13.58
CA PRO A 15 -22.56 -25.33 14.56
C PRO A 15 -23.98 -25.88 14.30
N ARG A 16 -24.23 -26.31 13.06
CA ARG A 16 -25.52 -26.86 12.61
C ARG A 16 -25.77 -28.20 13.28
N CYS A 17 -27.01 -28.43 13.71
CA CYS A 17 -27.44 -29.67 14.36
C CYS A 17 -26.72 -29.99 15.70
N VAL A 18 -25.96 -29.04 16.26
CA VAL A 18 -25.24 -29.22 17.53
C VAL A 18 -26.15 -28.86 18.72
N PHE A 19 -26.94 -27.78 18.58
CA PHE A 19 -27.77 -27.22 19.65
C PHE A 19 -29.28 -27.37 19.37
N ASP A 20 -29.68 -28.39 18.61
CA ASP A 20 -31.06 -28.62 18.15
C ASP A 20 -32.10 -28.68 19.29
N LYS A 21 -31.69 -29.11 20.48
CA LYS A 21 -32.54 -29.21 21.69
C LYS A 21 -32.71 -27.88 22.44
N TYR A 22 -32.00 -26.82 22.06
CA TYR A 22 -31.91 -25.55 22.78
C TYR A 22 -32.52 -24.41 21.95
N SER A 23 -33.83 -24.50 21.67
CA SER A 23 -34.51 -23.63 20.70
C SER A 23 -34.51 -22.14 21.04
N ASN A 24 -34.42 -21.82 22.33
CA ASN A 24 -34.46 -20.45 22.84
C ASN A 24 -33.07 -19.86 23.09
N ALA A 25 -32.01 -20.64 22.84
CA ALA A 25 -30.67 -20.23 23.18
C ALA A 25 -30.04 -19.38 22.06
N ASP A 26 -29.32 -18.35 22.48
CA ASP A 26 -28.38 -17.62 21.65
C ASP A 26 -27.04 -18.37 21.65
N ILE A 27 -26.51 -18.58 20.45
CA ILE A 27 -25.25 -19.28 20.19
C ILE A 27 -24.17 -18.23 20.01
N TRP A 28 -23.14 -18.33 20.84
CA TRP A 28 -21.98 -17.46 20.86
C TRP A 28 -20.73 -18.23 20.48
N LEU A 29 -19.82 -17.57 19.76
CA LEU A 29 -18.47 -18.09 19.54
C LEU A 29 -17.54 -17.48 20.59
N VAL A 30 -16.90 -18.34 21.38
CA VAL A 30 -15.80 -17.96 22.27
C VAL A 30 -14.49 -18.14 21.52
N VAL A 31 -13.65 -17.11 21.51
CA VAL A 31 -12.32 -17.14 20.87
C VAL A 31 -11.26 -16.80 21.90
N ALA A 32 -10.34 -17.73 22.12
CA ALA A 32 -9.25 -17.61 23.09
C ALA A 32 -7.91 -17.92 22.44
N LEU A 33 -6.82 -17.51 23.09
CA LEU A 33 -5.51 -18.13 22.84
C LEU A 33 -5.49 -19.49 23.53
N GLU A 34 -4.77 -20.46 22.98
CA GLU A 34 -4.63 -21.80 23.58
C GLU A 34 -4.22 -21.71 25.07
N GLN A 35 -3.26 -20.83 25.38
CA GLN A 35 -2.74 -20.62 26.73
C GLN A 35 -3.77 -20.05 27.74
N THR A 36 -4.86 -19.43 27.27
CA THR A 36 -5.91 -18.84 28.10
C THR A 36 -7.27 -19.53 27.96
N ALA A 37 -7.43 -20.48 27.05
CA ALA A 37 -8.70 -21.17 26.81
C ALA A 37 -9.23 -21.87 28.07
N ALA A 38 -8.34 -22.52 28.84
CA ALA A 38 -8.70 -23.24 30.06
C ALA A 38 -9.13 -22.33 31.23
N THR A 39 -8.81 -21.03 31.19
CA THR A 39 -9.16 -20.08 32.26
C THR A 39 -10.48 -19.34 31.98
N PHE A 40 -11.06 -19.54 30.81
CA PHE A 40 -12.31 -18.92 30.42
C PHE A 40 -13.50 -19.52 31.21
N ASN A 41 -14.32 -18.65 31.82
CA ASN A 41 -15.52 -19.04 32.55
C ASN A 41 -16.77 -18.88 31.67
N ASN A 42 -17.56 -19.94 31.52
CA ASN A 42 -18.79 -19.93 30.72
C ASN A 42 -19.90 -19.05 31.27
N SER A 43 -19.84 -18.67 32.55
CA SER A 43 -20.79 -17.72 33.14
C SER A 43 -20.49 -16.25 32.78
N VAL A 44 -19.41 -15.97 32.04
CA VAL A 44 -19.13 -14.62 31.55
C VAL A 44 -20.19 -14.22 30.54
N GLU A 45 -20.87 -13.12 30.81
CA GLU A 45 -21.92 -12.61 29.95
C GLU A 45 -21.35 -12.03 28.64
N PRO A 46 -21.90 -12.39 27.46
CA PRO A 46 -21.54 -11.76 26.21
C PRO A 46 -21.90 -10.28 26.19
N GLY A 47 -21.17 -9.48 25.42
CA GLY A 47 -21.50 -8.06 25.29
C GLY A 47 -21.18 -7.25 26.55
N THR A 48 -20.24 -7.74 27.36
CA THR A 48 -19.71 -7.02 28.52
C THR A 48 -18.22 -6.74 28.34
N PRO A 49 -17.62 -5.86 29.16
CA PRO A 49 -16.19 -5.63 29.12
C PRO A 49 -15.33 -6.85 29.48
N GLU A 50 -15.90 -7.93 30.03
CA GLU A 50 -15.19 -9.16 30.39
C GLU A 50 -15.06 -10.14 29.21
N SER A 51 -15.89 -9.97 28.18
CA SER A 51 -15.90 -10.77 26.95
C SER A 51 -15.60 -9.93 25.70
N ALA A 52 -15.10 -8.70 25.87
CA ALA A 52 -14.91 -7.73 24.81
C ALA A 52 -13.68 -7.99 23.94
N TYR A 53 -13.84 -7.97 22.61
CA TYR A 53 -12.75 -8.10 21.65
C TYR A 53 -11.64 -7.05 21.87
N GLN A 54 -11.99 -5.80 22.18
CA GLN A 54 -11.02 -4.70 22.32
C GLN A 54 -10.05 -4.89 23.50
N ARG A 55 -10.39 -5.78 24.44
CA ARG A 55 -9.55 -6.12 25.60
C ARG A 55 -8.80 -7.42 25.41
N PHE A 56 -9.10 -8.18 24.36
CA PHE A 56 -8.44 -9.44 24.04
C PHE A 56 -7.15 -9.17 23.23
N PRO A 57 -6.03 -9.86 23.53
CA PRO A 57 -5.81 -10.84 24.60
C PRO A 57 -5.20 -10.20 25.86
N ALA A 58 -5.09 -8.87 25.91
CA ALA A 58 -4.28 -8.15 26.90
C ALA A 58 -4.88 -8.16 28.31
N SER A 59 -6.20 -8.10 28.44
CA SER A 59 -6.89 -7.96 29.73
C SER A 59 -7.98 -8.99 29.98
N VAL A 60 -8.43 -9.71 28.94
CA VAL A 60 -9.43 -10.78 29.05
C VAL A 60 -8.90 -12.07 28.40
N PRO A 61 -9.21 -13.25 28.96
CA PRO A 61 -8.67 -14.52 28.47
C PRO A 61 -9.26 -14.96 27.12
N ALA A 62 -10.48 -14.49 26.80
CA ALA A 62 -11.18 -14.77 25.56
C ALA A 62 -12.15 -13.61 25.26
N TYR A 63 -12.60 -13.52 24.01
CA TYR A 63 -13.72 -12.66 23.65
C TYR A 63 -14.87 -13.50 23.09
N MET A 64 -16.09 -12.94 23.17
CA MET A 64 -17.29 -13.54 22.59
C MET A 64 -17.77 -12.72 21.40
N THR A 65 -18.20 -13.43 20.36
CA THR A 65 -18.76 -12.80 19.16
C THR A 65 -19.83 -13.68 18.52
N LEU A 66 -20.39 -13.21 17.40
CA LEU A 66 -21.29 -13.96 16.52
C LEU A 66 -22.57 -14.44 17.21
N ASN A 67 -23.27 -13.53 17.90
CA ASN A 67 -24.61 -13.73 18.45
C ASN A 67 -25.58 -14.25 17.38
N ALA A 68 -25.86 -15.55 17.41
CA ALA A 68 -26.66 -16.21 16.40
C ALA A 68 -27.68 -17.15 17.06
N THR A 69 -28.87 -17.23 16.48
CA THR A 69 -29.89 -18.19 16.89
C THR A 69 -29.80 -19.47 16.04
N LEU A 70 -30.50 -20.53 16.42
CA LEU A 70 -30.64 -21.73 15.58
C LEU A 70 -31.20 -21.43 14.18
N ALA A 71 -32.01 -20.38 14.02
CA ALA A 71 -32.54 -19.97 12.73
C ALA A 71 -31.44 -19.46 11.77
N ASN A 72 -30.31 -18.98 12.30
CA ASN A 72 -29.15 -18.62 11.49
C ASN A 72 -28.41 -19.86 10.95
N TYR A 73 -28.58 -21.02 11.58
CA TYR A 73 -27.90 -22.29 11.26
C TYR A 73 -28.89 -23.45 11.03
N PRO A 74 -29.78 -23.37 10.03
CA PRO A 74 -30.79 -24.39 9.82
C PRO A 74 -30.20 -25.80 9.61
N CYS A 75 -30.87 -26.80 10.17
CA CYS A 75 -30.48 -28.21 10.08
C CYS A 75 -31.58 -29.02 9.37
N PRO A 76 -31.27 -29.84 8.35
CA PRO A 76 -29.95 -30.05 7.76
C PRO A 76 -29.53 -28.90 6.84
N LYS A 77 -28.24 -28.85 6.51
CA LYS A 77 -27.69 -27.99 5.45
C LYS A 77 -28.40 -28.29 4.12
N ARG A 78 -28.76 -27.26 3.35
CA ARG A 78 -29.37 -27.47 2.02
C ARG A 78 -28.30 -27.87 1.01
N ALA A 79 -28.69 -28.69 0.03
CA ALA A 79 -27.79 -29.10 -1.03
C ALA A 79 -27.24 -27.87 -1.78
N GLY A 80 -25.92 -27.78 -1.92
CA GLY A 80 -25.23 -26.67 -2.59
C GLY A 80 -24.86 -25.48 -1.69
N ASP A 81 -25.31 -25.42 -0.43
CA ASP A 81 -24.95 -24.32 0.47
C ASP A 81 -23.44 -24.32 0.79
N ILE A 82 -22.85 -23.14 0.99
CA ILE A 82 -21.53 -22.98 1.61
C ILE A 82 -21.75 -22.41 3.01
N THR A 83 -21.54 -23.24 4.03
CA THR A 83 -21.89 -22.93 5.42
C THR A 83 -20.64 -22.75 6.25
N VAL A 84 -19.98 -21.60 6.07
CA VAL A 84 -18.78 -21.23 6.82
C VAL A 84 -19.06 -20.06 7.75
N LEU A 85 -18.31 -20.00 8.83
CA LEU A 85 -18.30 -18.93 9.81
C LEU A 85 -16.89 -18.32 9.80
N ARG A 86 -16.77 -17.06 9.39
CA ARG A 86 -15.48 -16.38 9.32
C ARG A 86 -15.23 -15.61 10.62
N VAL A 87 -14.12 -15.90 11.27
CA VAL A 87 -13.66 -15.18 12.46
C VAL A 87 -12.70 -14.07 12.04
N GLY A 88 -12.89 -12.88 12.61
CA GLY A 88 -12.07 -11.69 12.41
C GLY A 88 -12.44 -10.83 11.19
N SER A 89 -13.69 -10.86 10.74
CA SER A 89 -14.12 -10.15 9.53
C SER A 89 -14.51 -8.68 9.71
N GLU A 90 -14.74 -8.21 10.93
CA GLU A 90 -15.31 -6.89 11.21
C GLU A 90 -14.24 -5.87 11.59
N THR A 91 -13.69 -5.15 10.60
CA THR A 91 -12.68 -4.12 10.84
C THR A 91 -13.26 -2.82 11.42
N SER A 92 -14.54 -2.55 11.23
CA SER A 92 -15.18 -1.28 11.60
C SER A 92 -15.39 -1.11 13.10
N CYS A 93 -15.44 -2.20 13.89
CA CYS A 93 -15.73 -2.16 15.32
C CYS A 93 -14.48 -2.28 16.22
N VAL A 94 -13.29 -2.40 15.63
CA VAL A 94 -12.03 -2.63 16.36
C VAL A 94 -11.74 -1.54 17.40
N HIS A 95 -12.13 -0.30 17.11
CA HIS A 95 -11.93 0.85 18.00
C HIS A 95 -13.21 1.34 18.69
N ASP A 96 -14.33 0.65 18.46
CA ASP A 96 -15.62 1.00 19.06
C ASP A 96 -15.75 0.35 20.44
N MET A 97 -15.46 1.14 21.48
CA MET A 97 -15.52 0.69 22.87
C MET A 97 -16.94 0.46 23.39
N ALA A 98 -17.98 0.82 22.63
CA ALA A 98 -19.38 0.50 22.93
C ALA A 98 -19.81 -0.83 22.32
N ARG A 99 -19.05 -1.39 21.36
CA ARG A 99 -19.38 -2.64 20.66
C ARG A 99 -18.48 -3.79 21.10
N TYR A 100 -18.81 -4.39 22.25
CA TYR A 100 -18.01 -5.46 22.87
C TYR A 100 -17.96 -6.77 22.08
N THR A 101 -19.02 -7.13 21.35
CA THR A 101 -19.16 -8.41 20.63
C THR A 101 -18.50 -8.43 19.24
N CYS A 102 -17.59 -7.48 18.98
CA CYS A 102 -16.93 -7.28 17.69
C CYS A 102 -16.25 -8.56 17.18
N ASN A 103 -16.54 -8.98 15.95
CA ASN A 103 -15.82 -10.06 15.27
C ASN A 103 -14.55 -9.50 14.60
N GLY A 104 -13.70 -8.83 15.39
CA GLY A 104 -12.57 -8.05 14.90
C GLY A 104 -11.36 -8.89 14.47
N PRO A 105 -10.49 -8.37 13.58
CA PRO A 105 -9.32 -9.10 13.09
C PRO A 105 -8.43 -9.65 14.21
N LEU A 106 -7.99 -10.89 14.09
CA LEU A 106 -7.19 -11.54 15.13
C LEU A 106 -5.82 -10.85 15.27
N PRO A 107 -5.36 -10.59 16.51
CA PRO A 107 -4.22 -9.71 16.79
C PRO A 107 -2.84 -10.30 16.47
N GLY A 108 -2.75 -11.61 16.24
CA GLY A 108 -1.47 -12.29 16.01
C GLY A 108 -1.66 -13.67 15.37
N PRO A 109 -0.57 -14.46 15.24
CA PRO A 109 -0.63 -15.76 14.58
C PRO A 109 -1.34 -16.87 15.40
N GLY A 110 -1.62 -16.65 16.68
CA GLY A 110 -2.15 -17.68 17.58
C GLY A 110 -1.03 -18.46 18.29
N PRO A 111 -1.26 -19.72 18.68
CA PRO A 111 -2.44 -20.54 18.36
C PRO A 111 -3.73 -20.08 19.07
N TYR A 112 -4.85 -20.14 18.34
CA TYR A 112 -6.19 -19.87 18.85
C TYR A 112 -6.96 -21.15 19.11
N GLN A 113 -7.85 -21.13 20.10
CA GLN A 113 -8.87 -22.15 20.29
C GLN A 113 -10.24 -21.50 20.33
N VAL A 114 -11.23 -22.22 19.83
CA VAL A 114 -12.62 -21.76 19.82
C VAL A 114 -13.57 -22.81 20.36
N LYS A 115 -14.70 -22.35 20.90
CA LYS A 115 -15.85 -23.20 21.17
C LYS A 115 -17.14 -22.42 20.97
N PHE A 116 -18.23 -23.15 20.80
CA PHE A 116 -19.56 -22.57 20.79
C PHE A 116 -20.21 -22.73 22.16
N LEU A 117 -20.88 -21.68 22.62
CA LEU A 117 -21.62 -21.65 23.86
C LEU A 117 -23.07 -21.26 23.55
N ALA A 118 -24.02 -22.06 24.02
CA ALA A 118 -25.44 -21.75 23.94
C ALA A 118 -25.90 -21.17 25.28
N LEU A 119 -26.49 -19.97 25.23
CA LEU A 119 -26.96 -19.23 26.40
C LEU A 119 -28.46 -18.98 26.30
N GLU A 120 -29.21 -19.26 27.37
CA GLU A 120 -30.60 -18.81 27.49
C GLU A 120 -30.62 -17.58 28.41
N GLY A 121 -30.65 -16.39 27.81
CA GLY A 121 -30.28 -15.16 28.52
C GLY A 121 -28.77 -15.14 28.80
N SER A 122 -28.39 -15.06 30.08
CA SER A 122 -26.98 -15.07 30.52
C SER A 122 -26.55 -16.45 31.05
N GLU A 123 -27.46 -17.43 31.10
CA GLU A 123 -27.19 -18.75 31.67
C GLU A 123 -26.69 -19.75 30.60
N PRO A 124 -25.52 -20.39 30.80
CA PRO A 124 -25.01 -21.39 29.87
C PRO A 124 -25.78 -22.71 29.96
N VAL A 125 -26.42 -23.08 28.85
CA VAL A 125 -27.27 -24.29 28.76
C VAL A 125 -26.60 -25.44 27.99
N ALA A 126 -25.64 -25.13 27.11
CA ALA A 126 -24.83 -26.12 26.40
C ALA A 126 -23.52 -25.52 25.86
N GLU A 127 -22.54 -26.37 25.59
CA GLU A 127 -21.29 -25.97 24.94
C GLU A 127 -20.73 -27.07 24.04
N THR A 128 -19.83 -26.70 23.13
CA THR A 128 -18.94 -27.66 22.46
C THR A 128 -17.65 -27.81 23.22
N HIS A 129 -16.90 -28.87 22.92
CA HIS A 129 -15.47 -28.91 23.24
C HIS A 129 -14.73 -27.76 22.55
N TRP A 130 -13.58 -27.38 23.12
CA TRP A 130 -12.61 -26.54 22.43
C TRP A 130 -12.12 -27.21 21.16
N SER A 131 -11.89 -26.41 20.12
CA SER A 131 -11.27 -26.87 18.88
C SER A 131 -9.82 -27.29 19.11
N GLU A 132 -9.28 -28.04 18.15
CA GLU A 132 -7.83 -28.11 17.99
C GLU A 132 -7.22 -26.70 17.83
N PRO A 133 -5.93 -26.52 18.19
CA PRO A 133 -5.24 -25.24 18.03
C PRO A 133 -5.21 -24.77 16.57
N ILE A 134 -5.55 -23.51 16.35
CA ILE A 134 -5.62 -22.86 15.04
C ILE A 134 -4.48 -21.86 14.92
N GLU A 135 -3.50 -22.17 14.07
CA GLU A 135 -2.43 -21.24 13.71
C GLU A 135 -2.78 -20.45 12.44
N LEU A 136 -2.63 -19.13 12.52
CA LEU A 136 -2.76 -18.25 11.38
C LEU A 136 -1.44 -18.13 10.63
N ARG A 137 -1.54 -17.88 9.33
CA ARG A 137 -0.34 -17.68 8.51
C ARG A 137 0.37 -16.40 8.95
N THR A 138 1.65 -16.49 9.31
CA THR A 138 2.46 -15.31 9.61
C THR A 138 2.76 -14.52 8.33
N ALA A 139 2.53 -13.20 8.38
CA ALA A 139 2.99 -12.31 7.31
C ALA A 139 4.52 -12.25 7.38
N LYS A 140 5.17 -12.36 6.23
CA LYS A 140 6.59 -12.01 6.14
C LYS A 140 6.72 -10.54 6.49
N SER A 141 7.70 -10.21 7.34
CA SER A 141 8.00 -8.81 7.65
C SER A 141 8.22 -8.04 6.35
N PRO A 142 7.67 -6.83 6.19
CA PRO A 142 7.96 -5.99 5.03
C PRO A 142 9.48 -5.80 4.80
N ASN A 143 10.26 -5.78 5.88
CA ASN A 143 11.72 -5.65 5.83
C ASN A 143 12.43 -6.92 5.30
N SER A 144 11.72 -8.04 5.25
CA SER A 144 12.18 -9.30 4.63
C SER A 144 11.72 -9.46 3.18
N ILE A 145 10.93 -8.51 2.67
CA ILE A 145 10.60 -8.44 1.25
C ILE A 145 11.82 -7.85 0.56
N SER A 146 12.60 -8.72 -0.07
CA SER A 146 13.68 -8.32 -0.97
C SER A 146 13.11 -7.37 -2.03
N THR A 147 13.42 -6.08 -1.94
CA THR A 147 13.13 -5.08 -2.98
C THR A 147 14.03 -5.24 -4.21
N THR A 148 14.90 -6.25 -4.21
CA THR A 148 15.85 -6.58 -5.29
C THR A 148 15.22 -7.21 -6.54
N ASP A 149 13.89 -7.16 -6.69
CA ASP A 149 13.22 -7.36 -7.98
C ASP A 149 13.16 -6.07 -8.83
N GLY A 150 13.90 -5.03 -8.43
CA GLY A 150 14.28 -3.90 -9.26
C GLY A 150 15.51 -4.17 -10.14
N ARG A 151 15.82 -5.42 -10.48
CA ARG A 151 16.89 -5.73 -11.44
C ARG A 151 16.40 -5.29 -12.82
N HIS A 152 16.70 -4.06 -13.21
CA HIS A 152 16.50 -3.59 -14.58
C HIS A 152 16.98 -4.68 -15.53
N SER A 153 16.03 -5.28 -16.26
CA SER A 153 16.35 -6.29 -17.26
C SER A 153 17.42 -5.70 -18.18
N ALA A 154 18.49 -6.46 -18.47
CA ALA A 154 19.55 -6.00 -19.37
C ALA A 154 18.98 -5.46 -20.70
N GLY A 155 17.82 -5.95 -21.12
CA GLY A 155 17.07 -5.44 -22.27
C GLY A 155 16.54 -4.02 -22.09
N MET A 156 16.07 -3.63 -20.91
CA MET A 156 15.63 -2.26 -20.63
C MET A 156 16.81 -1.29 -20.72
N ILE A 157 17.95 -1.66 -20.15
CA ILE A 157 19.18 -0.85 -20.24
C ILE A 157 19.59 -0.72 -21.71
N ALA A 158 19.72 -1.83 -22.43
CA ALA A 158 20.09 -1.82 -23.86
C ALA A 158 19.15 -0.96 -24.71
N LEU A 159 17.83 -1.07 -24.52
CA LEU A 159 16.85 -0.27 -25.24
C LEU A 159 16.98 1.23 -24.93
N THR A 160 17.15 1.61 -23.66
CA THR A 160 17.34 3.02 -23.29
C THR A 160 18.63 3.58 -23.87
N THR A 161 19.72 2.82 -23.88
CA THR A 161 21.00 3.24 -24.47
C THR A 161 20.89 3.42 -25.98
N ILE A 162 20.29 2.46 -26.68
CA ILE A 162 20.09 2.53 -28.15
C ILE A 162 19.21 3.74 -28.50
N LEU A 163 18.08 3.92 -27.80
CA LEU A 163 17.16 5.01 -28.07
C LEU A 163 17.82 6.38 -27.82
N SER A 164 18.61 6.49 -26.76
CA SER A 164 19.38 7.70 -26.43
C SER A 164 20.40 8.05 -27.52
N ILE A 165 21.17 7.06 -28.00
CA ILE A 165 22.16 7.26 -29.06
C ILE A 165 21.48 7.66 -30.38
N LEU A 166 20.42 6.96 -30.77
CA LEU A 166 19.68 7.27 -32.00
C LEU A 166 19.08 8.67 -31.96
N PHE A 167 18.54 9.08 -30.81
CA PHE A 167 18.00 10.42 -30.62
C PHE A 167 19.08 11.50 -30.73
N ALA A 168 20.25 11.28 -30.13
CA ALA A 168 21.38 12.21 -30.24
C ALA A 168 21.87 12.36 -31.70
N ILE A 169 21.94 11.26 -32.46
CA ILE A 169 22.29 11.28 -33.89
C ILE A 169 21.25 12.06 -34.69
N LEU A 170 19.96 11.83 -34.44
CA LEU A 170 18.87 12.53 -35.10
C LEU A 170 18.93 14.04 -34.84
N LEU A 171 19.15 14.44 -33.58
CA LEU A 171 19.33 15.85 -33.22
C LEU A 171 20.55 16.47 -33.89
N ALA A 172 21.70 15.78 -33.90
CA ALA A 172 22.90 16.28 -34.57
C ALA A 172 22.68 16.47 -36.08
N GLY A 173 22.00 15.51 -36.74
CA GLY A 173 21.64 15.62 -38.15
C GLY A 173 20.67 16.78 -38.42
N LEU A 174 19.69 16.98 -37.56
CA LEU A 174 18.75 18.10 -37.65
C LEU A 174 19.48 19.45 -37.50
N VAL A 175 20.38 19.58 -36.51
CA VAL A 175 21.20 20.80 -36.34
C VAL A 175 22.10 21.03 -37.55
N ALA A 176 22.76 19.99 -38.07
CA ALA A 176 23.57 20.09 -39.27
C ALA A 176 22.73 20.56 -40.46
N MET A 177 21.55 19.99 -40.68
CA MET A 177 20.63 20.44 -41.74
C MET A 177 20.26 21.92 -41.59
N PHE A 178 19.95 22.39 -40.38
CA PHE A 178 19.66 23.82 -40.16
C PHE A 178 20.86 24.72 -40.47
N VAL A 179 22.07 24.30 -40.10
CA VAL A 179 23.29 25.07 -40.36
C VAL A 179 23.63 25.08 -41.85
N PHE A 180 23.60 23.93 -42.52
CA PHE A 180 23.98 23.79 -43.93
C PHE A 180 22.92 24.37 -44.89
N TRP A 181 21.63 24.21 -44.59
CA TRP A 181 20.56 24.88 -45.35
C TRP A 181 20.57 26.39 -45.11
N GLY A 182 20.85 26.83 -43.88
CA GLY A 182 21.06 28.24 -43.55
C GLY A 182 22.23 28.86 -44.31
N SER A 183 23.29 28.11 -44.59
CA SER A 183 24.43 28.58 -45.39
C SER A 183 24.16 28.59 -46.89
N ASP A 184 23.40 27.65 -47.45
CA ASP A 184 23.03 27.65 -48.88
C ASP A 184 22.08 28.80 -49.24
N SER A 185 21.32 29.33 -48.27
CA SER A 185 20.49 30.54 -48.47
C SER A 185 21.30 31.85 -48.45
N CYS A 186 22.59 31.81 -48.09
CA CYS A 186 23.49 32.97 -48.03
C CYS A 186 24.75 32.83 -48.91
N GLY A 187 24.84 31.78 -49.74
CA GLY A 187 25.99 31.48 -50.60
C GLY A 187 25.88 32.02 -52.03
N GLY A 188 25.35 33.23 -52.23
CA GLY A 188 25.23 33.87 -53.54
C GLY A 188 26.11 35.11 -53.69
N SER A 189 27.29 34.93 -54.29
CA SER A 189 28.14 35.94 -54.96
C SER A 189 28.71 37.11 -54.14
N SER A 190 30.03 37.19 -54.04
CA SER A 190 30.87 38.09 -54.89
C SER A 190 32.27 38.29 -54.29
N THR A 191 33.26 38.06 -55.12
CA THR A 191 34.68 38.41 -54.98
C THR A 191 34.85 39.90 -54.66
N PHE A 192 35.39 40.22 -53.48
CA PHE A 192 35.74 41.59 -53.12
C PHE A 192 37.18 41.93 -53.53
N SER A 193 37.28 42.79 -54.54
CA SER A 193 38.50 43.42 -55.04
C SER A 193 39.03 44.47 -54.05
N LYS A 194 40.33 44.39 -53.75
CA LYS A 194 41.32 45.44 -53.44
C LYS A 194 40.85 46.76 -52.76
N PRO A 195 41.36 47.14 -51.57
CA PRO A 195 41.09 48.47 -51.02
C PRO A 195 41.91 49.55 -51.73
N GLU A 196 41.22 50.63 -52.11
CA GLU A 196 41.78 51.83 -52.74
C GLU A 196 42.40 52.76 -51.69
N ALA A 197 43.56 53.32 -51.99
CA ALA A 197 44.35 54.14 -51.08
C ALA A 197 43.77 55.56 -50.93
N VAL A 198 43.55 55.99 -49.69
CA VAL A 198 43.08 57.33 -49.34
C VAL A 198 44.22 58.34 -49.50
N THR A 199 44.00 59.39 -50.30
CA THR A 199 44.92 60.51 -50.48
C THR A 199 44.66 61.61 -49.45
N VAL A 200 45.68 61.94 -48.65
CA VAL A 200 45.61 63.00 -47.62
C VAL A 200 46.05 64.34 -48.22
N ARG A 201 45.20 65.36 -48.12
CA ARG A 201 45.44 66.73 -48.63
C ARG A 201 46.08 67.60 -47.54
N ARG A 202 47.33 68.04 -47.75
CA ARG A 202 48.07 68.96 -46.85
C ARG A 202 47.72 70.42 -47.16
N TYR A 203 47.46 71.22 -46.13
CA TYR A 203 47.33 72.67 -46.22
C TYR A 203 48.59 73.35 -45.66
N ASN A 204 49.12 74.35 -46.38
CA ASN A 204 50.21 75.21 -45.94
C ASN A 204 49.64 76.56 -45.48
N THR A 205 50.02 77.02 -44.30
CA THR A 205 49.72 78.36 -43.77
C THR A 205 50.86 79.32 -44.12
N HIS A 206 50.53 80.46 -44.74
CA HIS A 206 51.51 81.50 -45.08
C HIS A 206 51.73 82.44 -43.89
N HIS A 207 53.00 82.73 -43.62
CA HIS A 207 53.48 83.67 -42.61
C HIS A 207 53.17 85.14 -42.96
N VAL A 208 52.93 85.95 -41.93
CA VAL A 208 53.10 87.42 -41.97
C VAL A 208 54.07 87.78 -40.85
N TYR A 209 55.19 88.40 -41.22
CA TYR A 209 56.14 89.05 -40.32
C TYR A 209 55.67 90.49 -40.07
N ASP A 210 55.83 91.00 -38.86
CA ASP A 210 56.68 92.17 -38.65
C ASP A 210 57.13 92.33 -37.18
N GLN A 211 58.39 92.73 -37.08
CA GLN A 211 59.30 92.93 -35.94
C GLN A 211 59.02 94.29 -35.23
N PRO A 212 59.84 94.82 -34.28
CA PRO A 212 61.04 94.28 -33.60
C PRO A 212 61.19 94.62 -32.08
N ALA A 213 62.25 94.01 -31.51
CA ALA A 213 63.20 94.53 -30.49
C ALA A 213 62.70 94.77 -29.04
N ALA A 214 63.48 94.62 -27.97
CA ALA A 214 64.80 94.05 -27.67
C ALA A 214 65.04 94.24 -26.14
N ARG A 215 66.12 93.62 -25.62
CA ARG A 215 66.86 93.95 -24.39
C ARG A 215 66.26 93.40 -23.07
N LEU A 216 67.05 92.86 -22.13
CA LEU A 216 68.50 92.80 -21.89
C LEU A 216 68.93 91.36 -21.58
#